data_AF-A0A9P6Z667-F1
#
_entry.id   AF-A0A9P6Z667-F1
#
_cell.length_a   1.000
_cell.length_b   1.000
_cell.length_c   1.000
_cell.angle_alpha   90.00
_cell.angle_beta   90.00
_cell.angle_gamma   90.00
#
_symmetry.space_group_name_H-M   'P 1'
#
loop_
_entity.id
_entity.type
_entity.pdbx_description
1 polymer ?
#
loop_
_entity_poly.entity_id
_entity_poly.type
_entity_poly.pdbx_seq_one_letter_code
_entity_poly.pdbx_strand_id
1 'polypeptide(L)'
;MMKDKGKQKSDATREELLKVAPVVEWGDDLYYWDKDHVQFNTSGIERSHRFMGVGEGANEIPDHLLNDLRKRPVYYKRQLPKEIPACRHPLHNGGLCPRRDLVTCPFHGKIIPRDDLGRPLDSSAETINRQAGSSKGQGVSNGKDNPVMDNLWELLEADVMSQTGQQRVTLNKKRQKKPVEKSSLIDIKKKPNDSYARLQRKMNSSKNKKLIDEAVEFEREMKQRNREANSWQ
;
A
#
# COMPACT_ATOMS: atom_id res chain seq x y z
N MET A 1 -64.82 -15.61 18.02
CA MET A 1 -64.51 -16.61 16.96
C MET A 1 -63.08 -16.40 16.51
N MET A 2 -62.16 -17.18 17.06
CA MET A 2 -60.75 -17.22 16.63
C MET A 2 -60.71 -17.96 15.30
N LYS A 3 -60.21 -17.29 14.25
CA LYS A 3 -59.98 -17.91 12.94
C LYS A 3 -58.71 -18.76 13.04
N ASP A 4 -58.88 -20.08 13.11
CA ASP A 4 -57.83 -21.06 12.85
C ASP A 4 -57.21 -20.77 11.48
N LYS A 5 -55.98 -20.25 11.47
CA LYS A 5 -55.19 -20.13 10.24
C LYS A 5 -54.69 -21.53 9.89
N GLY A 6 -55.15 -21.99 8.73
CA GLY A 6 -54.97 -23.34 8.22
C GLY A 6 -53.54 -23.86 8.31
N LYS A 7 -53.43 -25.09 8.80
CA LYS A 7 -52.26 -25.95 8.69
C LYS A 7 -52.04 -26.26 7.20
N GLN A 8 -51.17 -25.50 6.54
CA GLN A 8 -50.77 -25.82 5.16
C GLN A 8 -50.02 -27.15 5.16
N LYS A 9 -50.42 -28.06 4.27
CA LYS A 9 -49.77 -29.37 4.04
C LYS A 9 -48.31 -29.13 3.69
N SER A 10 -47.38 -29.87 4.30
CA SER A 10 -45.99 -29.86 3.88
C SER A 10 -45.91 -30.42 2.47
N ASP A 11 -45.57 -29.58 1.50
CA ASP A 11 -45.28 -30.02 0.15
C ASP A 11 -44.09 -30.99 0.22
N ALA A 12 -44.19 -32.20 -0.35
CA ALA A 12 -43.14 -33.23 -0.29
C ALA A 12 -41.75 -32.71 -0.74
N THR A 13 -41.75 -31.70 -1.62
CA THR A 13 -40.57 -30.95 -2.06
C THR A 13 -39.86 -30.21 -0.91
N ARG A 14 -40.59 -29.68 0.06
CA ARG A 14 -40.02 -29.01 1.24
C ARG A 14 -39.28 -30.00 2.13
N GLU A 15 -39.82 -31.20 2.31
CA GLU A 15 -39.20 -32.24 3.14
C GLU A 15 -37.92 -32.77 2.52
N GLU A 16 -37.87 -32.89 1.20
CA GLU A 16 -36.63 -33.21 0.46
C GLU A 16 -35.59 -32.09 0.59
N LEU A 17 -35.99 -30.82 0.45
CA LEU A 17 -35.09 -29.68 0.61
C LEU A 17 -34.54 -29.56 2.04
N LEU A 18 -35.35 -29.86 3.06
CA LEU A 18 -34.93 -29.84 4.46
C LEU A 18 -33.87 -30.91 4.77
N LYS A 19 -33.88 -32.07 4.08
CA LYS A 19 -32.84 -33.10 4.22
C LYS A 19 -31.50 -32.66 3.62
N VAL A 20 -31.52 -31.81 2.59
CA VAL A 20 -30.33 -31.31 1.90
C VAL A 20 -29.79 -30.03 2.54
N ALA A 21 -30.65 -29.25 3.20
CA ALA A 21 -30.30 -27.94 3.72
C ALA A 21 -29.19 -28.00 4.79
N PRO A 22 -28.16 -27.15 4.71
CA PRO A 22 -27.13 -27.07 5.74
C PRO A 22 -27.73 -26.50 7.03
N VAL A 23 -27.39 -27.11 8.16
CA VAL A 23 -27.72 -26.56 9.48
C VAL A 23 -26.76 -25.42 9.79
N VAL A 24 -27.29 -24.21 9.87
CA VAL A 24 -26.54 -22.99 10.12
C VAL A 24 -27.01 -22.38 11.44
N GLU A 25 -26.06 -22.05 12.32
CA GLU A 25 -26.36 -21.37 13.59
C GLU A 25 -27.05 -20.02 13.35
N TRP A 26 -27.99 -19.66 14.22
CA TRP A 26 -28.63 -18.36 14.16
C TRP A 26 -27.60 -17.22 14.33
N GLY A 27 -27.75 -16.15 13.56
CA GLY A 27 -26.87 -14.98 13.60
C GLY A 27 -27.53 -13.74 13.02
N ASP A 28 -26.86 -12.60 13.12
CA ASP A 28 -27.41 -11.30 12.72
C ASP A 28 -27.82 -11.25 11.25
N ASP A 29 -27.08 -11.94 10.37
CA ASP A 29 -27.41 -12.12 8.95
C ASP A 29 -28.84 -12.66 8.77
N LEU A 30 -29.18 -13.75 9.47
CA LEU A 30 -30.51 -14.35 9.40
C LEU A 30 -31.59 -13.44 9.99
N TYR A 31 -31.25 -12.55 10.92
CA TYR A 31 -32.19 -11.59 11.51
C TYR A 31 -32.59 -10.47 10.53
N TYR A 32 -31.73 -10.14 9.56
CA TYR A 32 -31.98 -9.11 8.54
C TYR A 32 -32.29 -9.68 7.14
N TRP A 33 -32.31 -11.02 7.00
CA TRP A 33 -32.47 -11.72 5.71
C TRP A 33 -33.79 -11.41 4.99
N ASP A 34 -34.90 -11.32 5.73
CA ASP A 34 -36.26 -11.13 5.20
C ASP A 34 -36.78 -9.67 5.34
N LYS A 35 -35.93 -8.74 5.81
CA LYS A 35 -36.32 -7.35 6.07
C LYS A 35 -35.79 -6.43 4.99
N ASP A 36 -36.71 -5.80 4.24
CA ASP A 36 -36.35 -4.82 3.22
C ASP A 36 -36.26 -3.39 3.76
N HIS A 37 -37.10 -3.05 4.75
CA HIS A 37 -37.15 -1.70 5.32
C HIS A 37 -36.84 -1.79 6.82
N VAL A 38 -35.60 -1.47 7.20
CA VAL A 38 -35.16 -1.51 8.60
C VAL A 38 -34.93 -0.08 9.09
N GLN A 39 -35.67 0.34 10.10
CA GLN A 39 -35.52 1.65 10.72
C GLN A 39 -34.24 1.71 11.57
N PHE A 40 -33.45 2.77 11.44
CA PHE A 40 -32.22 2.96 12.20
C PHE A 40 -32.47 3.16 13.71
N ASN A 41 -33.62 3.75 14.08
CA ASN A 41 -33.98 4.03 15.47
C ASN A 41 -34.83 2.91 16.08
N THR A 42 -34.18 1.82 16.51
CA THR A 42 -34.84 0.75 17.27
C THR A 42 -35.12 1.12 18.73
N SER A 43 -34.49 2.18 19.24
CA SER A 43 -34.64 2.64 20.62
C SER A 43 -35.92 3.43 20.88
N GLY A 44 -36.68 3.80 19.84
CA GLY A 44 -37.93 4.57 19.96
C GLY A 44 -37.77 5.99 20.51
N ILE A 45 -36.53 6.46 20.71
CA ILE A 45 -36.25 7.81 21.19
C ILE A 45 -36.03 8.69 19.97
N GLU A 46 -37.06 9.45 19.59
CA GLU A 46 -36.93 10.55 18.65
C GLU A 46 -35.99 11.59 19.26
N ARG A 47 -34.76 11.66 18.75
CA ARG A 47 -33.76 12.60 19.24
C ARG A 47 -34.08 13.99 18.67
N SER A 48 -35.01 14.70 19.30
CA SER A 48 -35.29 16.10 18.99
C SER A 48 -34.12 16.96 19.46
N HIS A 49 -33.35 17.49 18.52
CA HIS A 49 -32.23 18.36 18.83
C HIS A 49 -32.67 19.82 18.69
N ARG A 50 -32.46 20.63 19.74
CA ARG A 50 -32.90 22.03 19.79
C ARG A 50 -32.41 22.89 18.61
N PHE A 51 -31.25 22.56 18.04
CA PHE A 51 -30.65 23.29 16.91
C PHE A 51 -30.78 22.59 15.56
N MET A 52 -30.99 21.27 15.53
CA MET A 52 -31.01 20.48 14.28
C MET A 52 -32.40 19.94 13.94
N GLY A 53 -33.41 20.28 14.75
CA GLY A 53 -34.79 19.84 14.55
C GLY A 53 -35.08 18.43 15.06
N VAL A 54 -36.27 17.96 14.74
CA VAL A 54 -36.69 16.57 14.99
C VAL A 54 -36.34 15.77 13.74
N GLY A 55 -35.50 14.75 13.89
CA GLY A 55 -35.29 13.79 12.81
C GLY A 55 -36.57 13.01 12.61
N GLU A 56 -37.27 13.23 11.49
CA GLU A 56 -38.43 12.44 11.09
C GLU A 56 -37.98 10.97 11.13
N GLY A 57 -38.56 10.18 12.03
CA GLY A 57 -38.06 8.86 12.45
C GLY A 57 -38.02 7.78 11.38
N ALA A 58 -38.16 8.15 10.10
CA ALA A 58 -38.13 7.33 8.90
C ALA A 58 -36.73 7.22 8.26
N ASN A 59 -35.67 7.26 9.07
CA ASN A 59 -34.32 7.00 8.57
C ASN A 59 -34.15 5.49 8.43
N GLU A 60 -34.49 4.96 7.27
CA GLU A 60 -34.24 3.58 6.89
C GLU A 60 -32.75 3.34 6.67
N ILE A 61 -32.29 2.13 7.01
CA ILE A 61 -30.94 1.69 6.68
C ILE A 61 -30.87 1.60 5.14
N PRO A 62 -29.91 2.28 4.50
CA PRO A 62 -29.77 2.24 3.06
C PRO A 62 -29.41 0.82 2.59
N ASP A 63 -29.88 0.44 1.39
CA ASP A 63 -29.77 -0.91 0.83
C ASP A 63 -28.36 -1.51 0.87
N HIS A 64 -27.33 -0.69 0.64
CA HIS A 64 -25.95 -1.15 0.67
C HIS A 64 -25.53 -1.66 2.06
N LEU A 65 -25.95 -0.98 3.13
CA LEU A 65 -25.68 -1.41 4.51
C LEU A 65 -26.53 -2.62 4.90
N LEU A 66 -27.78 -2.69 4.45
CA LEU A 66 -28.62 -3.88 4.63
C LEU A 66 -27.98 -5.11 3.95
N ASN A 67 -27.46 -4.93 2.74
CA ASN A 67 -26.74 -5.99 2.02
C ASN A 67 -25.48 -6.44 2.75
N ASP A 68 -24.82 -5.56 3.50
CA ASP A 68 -23.66 -5.94 4.32
C ASP A 68 -24.08 -6.62 5.63
N LEU A 69 -25.22 -6.24 6.23
CA LEU A 69 -25.79 -6.91 7.40
C LEU A 69 -26.30 -8.33 7.07
N ARG A 70 -26.81 -8.54 5.85
CA ARG A 70 -27.21 -9.85 5.28
C ARG A 70 -26.02 -10.74 4.86
N LYS A 71 -24.80 -10.41 5.30
CA LYS A 71 -23.62 -11.24 5.05
C LYS A 71 -23.06 -11.71 6.38
N ARG A 72 -23.00 -13.03 6.56
CA ARG A 72 -22.36 -13.62 7.73
C ARG A 72 -20.85 -13.33 7.74
N PRO A 73 -20.32 -12.64 8.77
CA PRO A 73 -18.88 -12.51 8.93
C PRO A 73 -18.29 -13.87 9.31
N VAL A 74 -17.29 -14.33 8.57
CA VAL A 74 -16.56 -15.57 8.84
C VAL A 74 -15.10 -15.25 9.12
N TYR A 75 -14.60 -15.66 10.28
CA TYR A 75 -13.18 -15.55 10.59
C TYR A 75 -12.40 -16.54 9.73
N TYR A 76 -11.52 -16.03 8.87
CA TYR A 76 -10.60 -16.87 8.12
C TYR A 76 -9.60 -17.55 9.05
N LYS A 77 -9.75 -18.86 9.24
CA LYS A 77 -8.79 -19.68 9.97
C LYS A 77 -7.71 -20.16 9.01
N ARG A 78 -6.53 -19.53 9.05
CA ARG A 78 -5.38 -20.00 8.26
C ARG A 78 -5.03 -21.41 8.72
N GLN A 79 -5.13 -22.39 7.82
CA GLN A 79 -4.66 -23.74 8.07
C GLN A 79 -3.13 -23.70 8.21
N LEU A 80 -2.60 -24.13 9.36
CA LEU A 80 -1.15 -24.28 9.51
C LEU A 80 -0.69 -25.47 8.66
N PRO A 81 0.48 -25.39 8.00
CA PRO A 81 1.04 -26.52 7.28
C PRO A 81 1.31 -27.68 8.25
N LYS A 82 0.90 -28.90 7.88
CA LYS A 82 1.10 -30.11 8.70
C LYS A 82 2.58 -30.45 8.87
N GLU A 83 3.40 -30.14 7.87
CA GLU A 83 4.83 -30.43 7.87
C GLU A 83 5.63 -29.17 7.55
N ILE A 84 6.50 -28.77 8.47
CA ILE A 84 7.39 -27.63 8.30
C ILE A 84 8.72 -28.14 7.73
N PRO A 85 9.16 -27.67 6.55
CA PRO A 85 10.43 -28.09 5.97
C PRO A 85 11.61 -27.58 6.80
N ALA A 86 12.66 -28.39 6.91
CA ALA A 86 13.92 -27.94 7.50
C ALA A 86 14.66 -27.00 6.55
N CYS A 87 15.46 -26.09 7.10
CA CYS A 87 16.26 -25.15 6.34
C CYS A 87 17.27 -25.86 5.41
N ARG A 88 17.84 -26.99 5.85
CA ARG A 88 18.79 -27.84 5.10
C ARG A 88 19.93 -27.06 4.43
N HIS A 89 20.30 -25.90 4.97
CA HIS A 89 21.45 -25.15 4.49
C HIS A 89 22.73 -25.88 4.88
N PRO A 90 23.74 -25.99 4.01
CA PRO A 90 25.02 -26.60 4.36
C PRO A 90 25.77 -25.74 5.38
N LEU A 91 26.09 -26.30 6.54
CA LEU A 91 26.89 -25.65 7.58
C LEU A 91 28.39 -25.81 7.29
N HIS A 92 29.20 -24.95 7.91
CA HIS A 92 30.66 -25.07 7.87
C HIS A 92 31.18 -26.40 8.44
N ASN A 93 30.40 -27.06 9.30
CA ASN A 93 30.72 -28.36 9.90
C ASN A 93 30.44 -29.55 8.95
N GLY A 94 30.01 -29.30 7.71
CA GLY A 94 29.63 -30.35 6.76
C GLY A 94 28.23 -30.95 6.96
N GLY A 95 27.54 -30.61 8.06
CA GLY A 95 26.15 -30.98 8.30
C GLY A 95 25.12 -30.05 7.64
N LEU A 96 23.85 -30.43 7.68
CA LEU A 96 22.73 -29.60 7.21
C LEU A 96 22.00 -28.92 8.37
N CYS A 97 21.45 -27.72 8.14
CA CYS A 97 20.71 -26.99 9.17
C CYS A 97 19.41 -27.73 9.55
N PRO A 98 19.24 -28.18 10.81
CA PRO A 98 18.07 -28.96 11.25
C PRO A 98 16.84 -28.08 11.57
N ARG A 99 16.99 -26.75 11.54
CA ARG A 99 15.94 -25.81 11.99
C ARG A 99 14.75 -25.80 11.04
N ARG A 100 13.53 -25.86 11.59
CA ARG A 100 12.24 -25.94 10.86
C ARG A 100 11.39 -24.71 11.15
N ASP A 101 11.66 -23.61 10.46
CA ASP A 101 10.88 -22.38 10.58
C ASP A 101 9.83 -22.30 9.44
N LEU A 102 8.78 -21.49 9.59
CA LEU A 102 7.68 -21.43 8.60
C LEU A 102 8.06 -20.75 7.28
N VAL A 103 8.91 -19.73 7.32
CA VAL A 103 9.21 -18.88 6.13
C VAL A 103 10.70 -18.58 6.03
N THR A 104 11.33 -18.13 7.13
CA THR A 104 12.75 -17.74 7.14
C THR A 104 13.48 -18.36 8.31
N CYS A 105 14.63 -18.98 8.01
CA CYS A 105 15.65 -19.30 8.98
C CYS A 105 16.43 -18.02 9.34
N PRO A 106 16.63 -17.70 10.63
CA PRO A 106 17.34 -16.48 11.02
C PRO A 106 18.82 -16.47 10.65
N PHE A 107 19.42 -17.65 10.40
CA PHE A 107 20.83 -17.75 10.03
C PHE A 107 21.05 -17.74 8.52
N HIS A 108 20.17 -18.39 7.74
CA HIS A 108 20.40 -18.67 6.33
C HIS A 108 19.35 -18.04 5.39
N GLY A 109 18.39 -17.27 5.94
CA GLY A 109 17.35 -16.62 5.16
C GLY A 109 16.17 -17.53 4.82
N LYS A 110 15.53 -17.30 3.66
CA LYS A 110 14.29 -17.99 3.27
C LYS A 110 14.49 -19.50 3.17
N ILE A 111 13.53 -20.24 3.74
CA ILE A 111 13.52 -21.70 3.63
C ILE A 111 12.97 -22.08 2.27
N ILE A 112 13.79 -22.75 1.49
CA ILE A 112 13.55 -23.19 0.11
C ILE A 112 13.67 -24.72 0.13
N PRO A 113 12.92 -25.47 -0.69
CA PRO A 113 13.14 -26.90 -0.87
C PRO A 113 14.58 -27.20 -1.30
N ARG A 114 15.27 -28.03 -0.53
CA ARG A 114 16.65 -28.47 -0.78
C ARG A 114 16.77 -29.98 -0.72
N ASP A 115 17.71 -30.50 -1.49
CA ASP A 115 18.10 -31.91 -1.51
C ASP A 115 18.87 -32.35 -0.26
N ASP A 116 19.20 -33.64 -0.18
CA ASP A 116 19.99 -34.28 0.87
C ASP A 116 21.42 -33.72 1.00
N LEU A 117 21.89 -32.98 -0.01
CA LEU A 117 23.17 -32.29 -0.01
C LEU A 117 23.03 -30.77 0.24
N GLY A 118 21.82 -30.28 0.53
CA GLY A 118 21.56 -28.87 0.82
C GLY A 118 21.54 -27.94 -0.41
N ARG A 119 21.47 -28.51 -1.61
CA ARG A 119 21.34 -27.78 -2.88
C ARG A 119 19.87 -27.41 -3.13
N PRO A 120 19.55 -26.16 -3.52
CA PRO A 120 18.20 -25.80 -3.93
C PRO A 120 17.75 -26.63 -5.13
N LEU A 121 16.51 -27.12 -5.11
CA LEU A 121 15.91 -27.85 -6.23
C LEU A 121 15.52 -26.92 -7.39
N ASP A 122 15.17 -25.66 -7.07
CA ASP A 122 14.74 -24.67 -8.07
C ASP A 122 15.91 -23.75 -8.46
N SER A 123 16.21 -23.67 -9.75
CA SER A 123 17.26 -22.80 -10.32
C SER A 123 17.00 -21.30 -10.09
N SER A 124 15.74 -20.90 -9.97
CA SER A 124 15.33 -19.52 -9.65
C SER A 124 15.55 -19.15 -8.18
N ALA A 125 15.62 -20.14 -7.29
CA ALA A 125 15.81 -19.95 -5.86
C ALA A 125 17.29 -19.76 -5.47
N GLU A 126 18.20 -20.12 -6.37
CA GLU A 126 19.65 -19.96 -6.18
C GLU A 126 20.07 -18.49 -6.11
N THR A 127 19.44 -17.64 -6.92
CA THR A 127 19.71 -16.18 -6.96
C THR A 127 19.31 -15.48 -5.65
N ILE A 128 18.22 -15.93 -5.02
CA ILE A 128 17.69 -15.34 -3.78
C ILE A 128 18.55 -15.74 -2.57
N ASN A 129 19.05 -16.97 -2.56
CA ASN A 129 19.86 -17.51 -1.46
C ASN A 129 21.28 -16.90 -1.43
N ARG A 130 21.89 -16.63 -2.60
CA ARG A 130 23.23 -16.01 -2.69
C ARG A 130 23.28 -14.60 -2.11
N GLN A 131 22.18 -13.85 -2.17
CA GLN A 131 22.11 -12.49 -1.64
C GLN A 131 21.98 -12.43 -0.11
N ALA A 132 21.47 -13.49 0.53
CA ALA A 132 21.26 -13.53 1.99
C ALA A 132 22.49 -14.00 2.79
N GLY A 133 23.43 -14.72 2.17
CA GLY A 133 24.63 -15.27 2.82
C GLY A 133 25.94 -14.51 2.59
N SER A 134 25.94 -13.44 1.78
CA SER A 134 27.15 -12.74 1.35
C SER A 134 27.36 -11.41 2.08
N SER A 135 27.60 -11.46 3.39
CA SER A 135 28.11 -10.32 4.17
C SER A 135 29.42 -10.65 4.89
N LYS A 136 30.35 -11.34 4.21
CA LYS A 136 31.78 -11.33 4.55
C LYS A 136 32.61 -11.86 3.37
N GLY A 137 33.52 -11.04 2.84
CA GLY A 137 34.61 -11.50 1.96
C GLY A 137 34.58 -11.00 0.51
N GLN A 138 35.34 -9.93 0.25
CA GLN A 138 36.13 -9.65 -0.96
C GLN A 138 35.61 -10.09 -2.35
N GLY A 139 35.09 -9.08 -3.07
CA GLY A 139 35.57 -8.65 -4.39
C GLY A 139 35.75 -9.67 -5.51
N VAL A 140 34.84 -9.66 -6.48
CA VAL A 140 35.18 -9.49 -7.89
C VAL A 140 34.07 -8.66 -8.55
N SER A 141 34.43 -7.47 -9.02
CA SER A 141 33.65 -6.62 -9.89
C SER A 141 33.48 -7.28 -11.25
N ASN A 142 32.26 -7.34 -11.79
CA ASN A 142 32.03 -7.27 -13.23
C ASN A 142 30.62 -6.72 -13.49
N GLY A 143 30.58 -5.66 -14.29
CA GLY A 143 29.39 -4.83 -14.52
C GLY A 143 29.57 -3.40 -14.04
N LYS A 144 30.71 -2.77 -14.37
CA LYS A 144 30.76 -1.30 -14.42
C LYS A 144 30.48 -0.90 -15.85
N ASP A 145 29.34 -0.25 -16.02
CA ASP A 145 29.06 0.69 -17.11
C ASP A 145 30.32 1.54 -17.32
N ASN A 146 30.86 1.50 -18.53
CA ASN A 146 32.14 2.11 -18.87
C ASN A 146 31.83 3.52 -19.43
N PRO A 147 31.88 4.61 -18.62
CA PRO A 147 31.48 5.96 -19.05
C PRO A 147 32.40 6.56 -20.13
N VAL A 148 33.45 5.83 -20.53
CA VAL A 148 34.39 6.20 -21.58
C VAL A 148 33.75 6.06 -22.96
N MET A 149 32.77 5.16 -23.15
CA MET A 149 32.18 4.90 -24.47
C MET A 149 31.04 5.87 -24.85
N ASP A 150 30.41 6.54 -23.88
CA ASP A 150 29.34 7.51 -24.16
C ASP A 150 29.87 8.80 -24.82
N ASN A 151 31.16 9.11 -24.64
CA ASN A 151 31.80 10.32 -25.17
C ASN A 151 32.72 10.06 -26.39
N LEU A 152 32.92 8.80 -26.78
CA LEU A 152 33.84 8.44 -27.86
C LEU A 152 33.33 8.92 -29.23
N TRP A 153 32.03 8.75 -29.49
CA TRP A 153 31.39 9.20 -30.71
C TRP A 153 31.43 10.72 -30.87
N GLU A 154 31.35 11.47 -29.76
CA GLU A 154 31.38 12.94 -29.78
C GLU A 154 32.80 13.49 -30.06
N LEU A 155 33.84 12.82 -29.54
CA LEU A 155 35.22 13.17 -29.89
C LEU A 155 35.55 12.83 -31.35
N LEU A 156 35.11 11.67 -31.84
CA LEU A 156 35.30 11.25 -33.22
C LEU A 156 34.59 12.20 -34.20
N GLU A 157 33.35 12.61 -33.87
CA GLU A 157 32.62 13.61 -34.66
C GLU A 157 33.36 14.96 -34.67
N ALA A 158 33.87 15.41 -33.52
CA ALA A 158 34.61 16.67 -33.46
C ALA A 158 35.89 16.66 -34.33
N ASP A 159 36.64 15.55 -34.31
CA ASP A 159 37.87 15.41 -35.10
C ASP A 159 37.55 15.37 -36.61
N VAL A 160 36.57 14.56 -37.02
CA VAL A 160 36.15 14.46 -38.43
C VAL A 160 35.59 15.78 -38.97
N MET A 161 34.79 16.50 -38.19
CA MET A 161 34.23 17.79 -38.57
C MET A 161 35.32 18.88 -38.66
N SER A 162 36.37 18.80 -37.82
CA SER A 162 37.52 19.70 -37.88
C SER A 162 38.35 19.51 -39.15
N GLN A 163 38.52 18.25 -39.58
CA GLN A 163 39.28 17.91 -40.79
C GLN A 163 38.49 18.22 -42.07
N THR A 164 37.17 18.13 -42.03
CA THR A 164 36.30 18.39 -43.19
C THR A 164 35.80 19.83 -43.30
N GLY A 165 36.13 20.70 -42.32
CA GLY A 165 35.77 22.13 -42.32
C GLY A 165 34.27 22.40 -42.12
N GLN A 166 33.51 21.44 -41.59
CA GLN A 166 32.07 21.57 -41.37
C GLN A 166 31.76 22.10 -39.95
N GLN A 167 30.77 22.99 -39.82
CA GLN A 167 30.34 23.49 -38.51
C GLN A 167 29.64 22.40 -37.69
N ARG A 168 30.02 22.31 -36.41
CA ARG A 168 29.39 21.41 -35.43
C ARG A 168 27.93 21.79 -35.19
N VAL A 169 27.01 20.86 -35.42
CA VAL A 169 25.58 21.06 -35.16
C VAL A 169 25.29 20.93 -33.67
N THR A 170 25.27 22.06 -32.95
CA THR A 170 24.82 22.07 -31.55
C THR A 170 23.30 22.05 -31.50
N LEU A 171 22.71 20.86 -31.35
CA LEU A 171 21.28 20.75 -31.06
C LEU A 171 20.99 21.36 -29.68
N ASN A 172 20.28 22.49 -29.64
CA ASN A 172 19.67 23.03 -28.43
C ASN A 172 18.61 22.04 -27.92
N LYS A 173 19.06 21.00 -27.20
CA LYS A 173 18.18 20.05 -26.51
C LYS A 173 17.47 20.81 -25.39
N LYS A 174 16.25 21.26 -25.64
CA LYS A 174 15.26 21.47 -24.56
C LYS A 174 15.31 20.21 -23.71
N ARG A 175 15.66 20.36 -22.42
CA ARG A 175 15.66 19.27 -21.44
C ARG A 175 14.25 18.70 -21.33
N GLN A 176 13.91 17.77 -22.23
CA GLN A 176 12.77 16.91 -22.00
C GLN A 176 13.12 16.10 -20.76
N LYS A 177 12.30 16.24 -19.72
CA LYS A 177 12.42 15.39 -18.53
C LYS A 177 12.27 13.96 -19.01
N LYS A 178 13.37 13.18 -18.97
CA LYS A 178 13.30 11.75 -19.19
C LYS A 178 12.20 11.19 -18.28
N PRO A 179 11.25 10.40 -18.81
CA PRO A 179 10.30 9.71 -17.95
C PRO A 179 11.11 8.85 -16.99
N VAL A 180 10.99 9.13 -15.69
CA VAL A 180 11.65 8.32 -14.67
C VAL A 180 10.90 7.01 -14.61
N GLU A 181 11.53 5.93 -15.06
CA GLU A 181 11.01 4.59 -14.88
C GLU A 181 10.80 4.36 -13.38
N LYS A 182 9.59 3.98 -13.01
CA LYS A 182 9.24 3.72 -11.61
C LYS A 182 9.87 2.39 -11.24
N SER A 183 11.02 2.42 -10.57
CA SER A 183 11.59 1.24 -9.95
C SER A 183 10.58 0.65 -8.96
N SER A 184 10.47 -0.67 -8.91
CA SER A 184 9.65 -1.40 -7.92
C SER A 184 10.17 -1.23 -6.48
N LEU A 185 11.34 -0.60 -6.30
CA LEU A 185 11.90 -0.22 -5.01
C LEU A 185 11.34 1.13 -4.57
N ILE A 186 10.84 1.19 -3.33
CA ILE A 186 10.38 2.41 -2.68
C ILE A 186 11.60 3.12 -2.07
N ASP A 187 11.92 4.32 -2.58
CA ASP A 187 12.94 5.16 -1.96
C ASP A 187 12.45 5.70 -0.61
N ILE A 188 12.95 5.15 0.49
CA ILE A 188 12.60 5.55 1.87
C ILE A 188 12.87 7.05 2.12
N LYS A 189 13.83 7.64 1.39
CA LYS A 189 14.19 9.07 1.50
C LYS A 189 13.26 9.99 0.69
N LYS A 190 12.50 9.48 -0.28
CA LYS A 190 11.56 10.29 -1.05
C LYS A 190 10.26 10.42 -0.27
N LYS A 191 9.83 11.67 -0.01
CA LYS A 191 8.51 11.90 0.61
C LYS A 191 7.42 11.29 -0.27
N PRO A 192 6.46 10.55 0.31
CA PRO A 192 5.36 9.98 -0.46
C PRO A 192 4.56 11.10 -1.14
N ASN A 193 3.92 10.76 -2.26
CA ASN A 193 3.13 11.71 -3.03
C ASN A 193 1.73 11.88 -2.40
N ASP A 194 1.72 12.37 -1.16
CA ASP A 194 0.53 12.64 -0.38
C ASP A 194 0.01 14.08 -0.63
N SER A 195 -1.28 14.29 -0.36
CA SER A 195 -1.99 15.58 -0.39
C SER A 195 -1.20 16.68 0.35
N TYR A 196 -0.75 16.38 1.57
CA TYR A 196 0.02 17.30 2.41
C TYR A 196 1.38 17.66 1.76
N ALA A 197 2.09 16.68 1.21
CA ALA A 197 3.37 16.92 0.52
C ALA A 197 3.21 17.75 -0.77
N ARG A 198 2.04 17.69 -1.41
CA ARG A 198 1.72 18.51 -2.59
C ARG A 198 1.41 19.96 -2.17
N LEU A 199 0.63 20.14 -1.10
CA LEU A 199 0.36 21.46 -0.52
C LEU A 199 1.65 22.12 -0.03
N GLN A 200 2.50 21.39 0.69
CA GLN A 200 3.77 21.91 1.19
C GLN A 200 4.69 22.38 0.05
N ARG A 201 4.71 21.69 -1.10
CA ARG A 201 5.45 22.13 -2.30
C ARG A 201 4.89 23.42 -2.90
N LYS A 202 3.57 23.60 -2.89
CA LYS A 202 2.92 24.83 -3.36
C LYS A 202 3.21 25.99 -2.42
N MET A 203 3.10 25.78 -1.10
CA MET A 203 3.44 26.76 -0.07
C MET A 203 4.91 27.18 -0.16
N ASN A 204 5.82 26.22 -0.37
CA ASN A 204 7.26 26.48 -0.47
C ASN A 204 7.72 26.95 -1.88
N SER A 205 6.79 27.34 -2.76
CA SER A 205 7.18 27.93 -4.04
C SER A 205 7.90 29.26 -3.82
N SER A 206 8.88 29.57 -4.68
CA SER A 206 9.69 30.80 -4.52
C SER A 206 8.84 32.07 -4.52
N LYS A 207 7.72 32.08 -5.26
CA LYS A 207 6.76 33.19 -5.28
C LYS A 207 6.09 33.39 -3.91
N ASN A 208 5.61 32.31 -3.30
CA ASN A 208 4.97 32.38 -1.99
C ASN A 208 5.96 32.72 -0.88
N LYS A 209 7.19 32.23 -0.95
CA LYS A 209 8.24 32.62 -0.01
C LYS A 209 8.53 34.11 -0.05
N LYS A 210 8.69 34.68 -1.25
CA LYS A 210 8.88 36.14 -1.43
C LYS A 210 7.72 36.95 -0.83
N LEU A 211 6.48 36.53 -1.06
CA LEU A 211 5.31 37.18 -0.47
C LEU A 211 5.31 37.12 1.07
N ILE A 212 5.70 36.00 1.65
CA ILE A 212 5.80 35.85 3.10
C ILE A 212 6.92 36.74 3.65
N ASP A 213 8.09 36.74 3.01
CA ASP A 213 9.23 37.56 3.43
C ASP A 213 8.88 39.06 3.38
N GLU A 214 8.22 39.51 2.31
CA GLU A 214 7.73 40.89 2.16
C GLU A 214 6.70 41.27 3.23
N ALA A 215 5.75 40.38 3.54
CA ALA A 215 4.80 40.61 4.63
C ALA A 215 5.47 40.69 6.01
N VAL A 216 6.47 39.85 6.26
CA VAL A 216 7.26 39.87 7.51
C VAL A 216 8.09 41.14 7.62
N GLU A 217 8.67 41.62 6.52
CA GLU A 217 9.39 42.90 6.47
C GLU A 217 8.45 44.08 6.75
N PHE A 218 7.26 44.09 6.13
CA PHE A 218 6.23 45.10 6.39
C PHE A 218 5.79 45.11 7.86
N GLU A 219 5.53 43.94 8.46
CA GLU A 219 5.20 43.84 9.89
C GLU A 219 6.32 44.37 10.79
N ARG A 220 7.58 44.10 10.44
CA ARG A 220 8.74 44.58 11.19
C ARG A 220 8.81 46.11 11.14
N GLU A 221 8.60 46.70 9.96
CA GLU A 221 8.60 48.14 9.77
C GLU A 221 7.46 48.81 10.57
N MET A 222 6.25 48.24 10.52
CA MET A 222 5.11 48.74 11.30
C MET A 222 5.37 48.67 12.81
N LYS A 223 5.99 47.60 13.31
CA LYS A 223 6.38 47.47 14.72
C LYS A 223 7.45 48.50 15.12
N GLN A 224 8.40 48.77 14.24
CA GLN A 224 9.42 49.80 14.48
C GLN A 224 8.78 51.19 14.56
N ARG A 225 7.94 51.55 13.58
CA ARG A 225 7.20 52.82 13.58
C ARG A 225 6.31 52.98 14.82
N ASN A 226 5.61 51.93 15.23
CA ASN A 226 4.80 51.96 16.47
C ASN A 226 5.66 52.08 17.73
N ARG A 227 6.87 51.50 17.76
CA ARG A 227 7.79 51.65 18.89
C ARG A 227 8.32 53.07 19.01
N GLU A 228 8.64 53.71 17.88
CA GLU A 228 9.05 55.12 17.81
C GLU A 228 7.89 56.07 18.16
N ALA A 229 6.66 55.75 17.75
CA ALA A 229 5.47 56.52 18.13
C ALA A 229 5.16 56.44 19.63
N ASN A 230 5.46 55.30 20.28
CA ASN A 230 5.26 55.09 21.71
C ASN A 230 6.46 55.53 22.59
N SER A 231 7.53 56.09 22.00
CA SER A 231 8.71 56.55 22.76
C SER A 231 8.69 58.03 23.09
N TRP A 232 7.53 58.69 23.12
CA TRP A 232 7.41 60.07 23.55
C TRP A 232 7.54 60.16 25.09
N GLN A 233 8.73 60.52 25.55
CA GLN A 233 9.04 61.16 26.84
C GLN A 233 9.97 62.34 26.59
#